data_AF-A0A9P8JNN8-F1
#
_entry.id   AF-A0A9P8JNN8-F1
#
_cell.length_a   1.000
_cell.length_b   1.000
_cell.length_c   1.000
_cell.angle_alpha   90.00
_cell.angle_beta   90.00
_cell.angle_gamma   90.00
#
_symmetry.space_group_name_H-M   'P 1'
#
loop_
_entity.id
_entity.type
_entity.pdbx_description
1 polymer ?
#
loop_
_entity_poly.entity_id
_entity_poly.type
_entity_poly.pdbx_seq_one_letter_code
_entity_poly.pdbx_strand_id
1 'polypeptide(L)'
;HGRTEAIRPVTDESTEFVKLFWGDNPPAKKVEALRKACQRHTEMTKECAKAQGQDRHLYALFCVWQRMIDGDEDIMSQNGDNGDSAAHDGNLSDVMSDDGSSRDSMNRIPTNTGVMPSLFADGGWDKLNTTILSTSNCGNPSLRQFGFGPTSGDGFGIGYIIKDGSVSICASSKHRQTKRYIDAIESYFLEMRKVLRQTQRRGTNTDKLASRAREAEEMKAKARPKNARLKSRGILVDGTRTPAPESEQVSDDDGLGGYGFFDAGMLLQALKQEQNGNIKPSQKAAARNKVGKKLQLMDY
;
A
#
# COMPACT_ATOMS: atom_id res chain seq x y z
N HIS A 1 20.91 -12.14 10.96
CA HIS A 1 19.45 -12.31 11.21
C HIS A 1 18.65 -11.21 10.52
N GLY A 2 18.38 -11.34 9.21
CA GLY A 2 17.61 -10.33 8.46
C GLY A 2 16.12 -10.34 8.83
N ARG A 3 15.47 -9.16 8.78
CA ARG A 3 14.01 -9.01 9.02
C ARG A 3 13.35 -8.23 7.88
N THR A 4 13.11 -6.93 8.05
CA THR A 4 12.47 -6.08 7.02
C THR A 4 13.08 -4.69 6.98
N GLU A 5 13.03 -4.07 5.80
CA GLU A 5 13.23 -2.64 5.57
C GLU A 5 11.93 -2.04 5.04
N ALA A 6 11.66 -0.75 5.29
CA ALA A 6 10.50 -0.07 4.77
C ALA A 6 10.76 0.47 3.34
N ILE A 7 9.82 0.19 2.44
CA ILE A 7 9.74 0.83 1.13
C ILE A 7 8.83 2.05 1.30
N ARG A 8 9.21 3.21 0.77
CA ARG A 8 8.44 4.47 0.88
C ARG A 8 7.78 4.81 -0.47
N PRO A 9 6.63 4.20 -0.84
CA PRO A 9 6.06 4.26 -2.19
C PRO A 9 5.60 5.65 -2.65
N VAL A 10 5.47 6.61 -1.73
CA VAL A 10 5.13 8.00 -2.06
C VAL A 10 6.41 8.74 -2.45
N THR A 11 6.75 8.67 -3.74
CA THR A 11 7.86 9.41 -4.37
C THR A 11 7.36 10.59 -5.20
N ASP A 12 8.26 11.44 -5.68
CA ASP A 12 7.93 12.55 -6.58
C ASP A 12 7.26 12.06 -7.87
N GLU A 13 7.73 10.95 -8.45
CA GLU A 13 7.16 10.35 -9.65
C GLU A 13 5.75 9.79 -9.39
N SER A 14 5.52 9.20 -8.22
CA SER A 14 4.17 8.75 -7.83
C SER A 14 3.21 9.93 -7.69
N THR A 15 3.71 11.06 -7.18
CA THR A 15 2.95 12.30 -6.98
C THR A 15 2.70 13.03 -8.31
N GLU A 16 3.69 13.05 -9.20
CA GLU A 16 3.58 13.51 -10.58
C GLU A 16 2.54 12.69 -11.36
N PHE A 17 2.59 11.36 -11.24
CA PHE A 17 1.59 10.47 -11.83
C PHE A 17 0.18 10.79 -11.35
N VAL A 18 -0.06 10.90 -10.03
CA VAL A 18 -1.40 11.20 -9.50
C VAL A 18 -1.91 12.57 -9.98
N LYS A 19 -1.04 13.59 -10.04
CA LYS A 19 -1.38 14.91 -10.60
C LYS A 19 -1.75 14.84 -12.08
N LEU A 20 -0.97 14.12 -12.88
CA LEU A 20 -1.23 13.95 -14.32
C LEU A 20 -2.45 13.06 -14.60
N PHE A 21 -2.72 12.07 -13.76
CA PHE A 21 -3.85 11.17 -13.87
C PHE A 21 -5.19 11.89 -13.64
N TRP A 22 -5.25 12.82 -12.69
CA TRP A 22 -6.44 13.64 -12.44
C TRP A 22 -6.52 14.94 -13.25
N GLY A 23 -5.42 15.39 -13.83
CA GLY A 23 -5.46 16.47 -14.83
C GLY A 23 -6.06 16.01 -16.17
N ASP A 24 -6.55 16.98 -16.93
CA ASP A 24 -6.90 16.79 -18.35
C ASP A 24 -5.60 16.62 -19.16
N ASN A 25 -5.18 15.37 -19.32
CA ASN A 25 -3.96 14.97 -20.01
C ASN A 25 -4.26 13.80 -20.96
N PRO A 26 -3.59 13.71 -22.12
CA PRO A 26 -3.73 12.57 -23.02
C PRO A 26 -3.43 11.22 -22.32
N PRO A 27 -4.18 10.14 -22.61
CA PRO A 27 -3.97 8.81 -22.02
C PRO A 27 -2.53 8.31 -22.08
N ALA A 28 -1.81 8.61 -23.17
CA ALA A 28 -0.40 8.24 -23.33
C ALA A 28 0.51 8.84 -22.23
N LYS A 29 0.33 10.13 -21.91
CA LYS A 29 1.09 10.84 -20.87
C LYS A 29 0.78 10.31 -19.47
N LYS A 30 -0.48 9.93 -19.22
CA LYS A 30 -0.89 9.26 -17.96
C LYS A 30 -0.19 7.90 -17.79
N VAL A 31 -0.11 7.10 -18.85
CA VAL A 31 0.58 5.79 -18.85
C VAL A 31 2.11 5.93 -18.73
N GLU A 32 2.70 6.95 -19.37
CA GLU A 32 4.13 7.24 -19.26
C GLU A 32 4.54 7.60 -17.82
N ALA A 33 3.78 8.51 -17.18
CA ALA A 33 4.01 8.88 -15.78
C ALA A 33 3.84 7.68 -14.84
N LEU A 34 2.84 6.81 -15.08
CA LEU A 34 2.66 5.57 -14.32
C LEU A 34 3.89 4.65 -14.46
N ARG A 35 4.43 4.48 -15.67
CA ARG A 35 5.64 3.66 -15.89
C ARG A 35 6.84 4.20 -15.13
N LYS A 36 7.05 5.53 -15.15
CA LYS A 36 8.11 6.21 -14.40
C LYS A 36 7.97 5.97 -12.88
N ALA A 37 6.76 6.10 -12.33
CA ALA A 37 6.49 5.81 -10.93
C ALA A 37 6.73 4.32 -10.56
N CYS A 38 6.27 3.38 -11.39
CA CYS A 38 6.53 1.95 -11.20
C CYS A 38 8.03 1.60 -11.29
N GLN A 39 8.78 2.28 -12.17
CA GLN A 39 10.23 2.11 -12.27
C GLN A 39 10.92 2.55 -10.97
N ARG A 40 10.68 3.78 -10.48
CA ARG A 40 11.29 4.25 -9.22
C ARG A 40 10.91 3.36 -8.04
N HIS A 41 9.65 2.90 -7.96
CA HIS A 41 9.22 1.94 -6.95
C HIS A 41 10.00 0.62 -7.02
N THR A 42 10.29 0.12 -8.22
CA THR A 42 11.08 -1.10 -8.44
C THR A 42 12.55 -0.92 -8.06
N GLU A 43 13.12 0.24 -8.33
CA GLU A 43 14.50 0.60 -7.94
C GLU A 43 14.65 0.68 -6.42
N MET A 44 13.78 1.45 -5.76
CA MET A 44 13.71 1.53 -4.30
C MET A 44 13.46 0.17 -3.64
N THR A 45 12.61 -0.69 -4.23
CA THR A 45 12.42 -2.06 -3.73
C THR A 45 13.74 -2.85 -3.73
N LYS A 46 14.59 -2.67 -4.74
CA LYS A 46 15.93 -3.30 -4.81
C LYS A 46 16.92 -2.67 -3.83
N GLU A 47 16.85 -1.36 -3.59
CA GLU A 47 17.64 -0.65 -2.57
C GLU A 47 17.31 -1.19 -1.16
N CYS A 48 16.03 -1.23 -0.79
CA CYS A 48 15.56 -1.78 0.49
C CYS A 48 15.91 -3.27 0.65
N ALA A 49 15.81 -4.08 -0.42
CA ALA A 49 16.18 -5.50 -0.39
C ALA A 49 17.68 -5.74 -0.15
N LYS A 50 18.54 -4.77 -0.47
CA LYS A 50 19.98 -4.77 -0.14
C LYS A 50 20.28 -4.19 1.24
N ALA A 51 19.26 -3.91 2.06
CA ALA A 51 19.36 -3.16 3.32
C ALA A 51 19.98 -1.75 3.16
N GLN A 52 19.73 -1.09 2.02
CA GLN A 52 20.15 0.29 1.74
C GLN A 52 19.00 1.30 1.93
N GLY A 53 17.95 0.93 2.66
CA GLY A 53 16.89 1.86 3.05
C GLY A 53 17.29 2.73 4.24
N GLN A 54 16.65 3.88 4.37
CA GLN A 54 16.92 4.84 5.45
C GLN A 54 16.25 4.45 6.77
N ASP A 55 15.11 3.76 6.72
CA ASP A 55 14.21 3.60 7.87
C ASP A 55 14.81 2.79 9.02
N ARG A 56 15.40 1.62 8.75
CA ARG A 56 16.10 0.86 9.83
C ARG A 56 17.39 1.53 10.29
N HIS A 57 18.08 2.24 9.40
CA HIS A 57 19.31 2.95 9.76
C HIS A 57 19.03 4.10 10.74
N LEU A 58 18.06 4.96 10.43
CA LEU A 58 17.65 6.06 11.31
C LEU A 58 17.08 5.55 12.64
N TYR A 59 16.28 4.48 12.61
CA TYR A 59 15.79 3.83 13.83
C TYR A 59 16.92 3.25 14.69
N ALA A 60 17.95 2.65 14.08
CA ALA A 60 19.11 2.15 14.82
C ALA A 60 19.89 3.29 15.49
N LEU A 61 20.07 4.43 14.82
CA LEU A 61 20.69 5.63 15.42
C LEU A 61 19.86 6.18 16.59
N PHE A 62 18.53 6.20 16.46
CA PHE A 62 17.62 6.58 17.55
C PHE A 62 17.76 5.65 18.76
N CYS A 63 17.76 4.34 18.56
CA CYS A 63 17.97 3.37 19.64
C CYS A 63 19.37 3.43 20.28
N VAL A 64 20.41 3.83 19.53
CA VAL A 64 21.74 4.07 20.12
C VAL A 64 21.70 5.30 21.04
N TRP A 65 21.07 6.39 20.60
CA TRP A 65 20.89 7.58 21.44
C TRP A 65 20.05 7.28 22.70
N GLN A 66 18.94 6.55 22.58
CA GLN A 66 18.13 6.15 23.75
C GLN A 66 18.97 5.37 24.77
N ARG A 67 19.72 4.35 24.33
CA ARG A 67 20.58 3.55 25.22
C ARG A 67 21.70 4.36 25.89
N MET A 68 22.17 5.44 25.26
CA MET A 68 23.15 6.33 25.90
C MET A 68 22.53 7.12 27.05
N ILE A 69 21.25 7.48 26.96
CA ILE A 69 20.51 8.12 28.07
C ILE A 69 20.16 7.08 29.13
N ASP A 70 19.51 5.97 28.74
CA ASP A 70 19.06 4.93 29.66
C ASP A 70 20.25 4.35 30.47
N GLY A 71 21.41 4.16 29.83
CA GLY A 71 22.63 3.68 30.47
C GLY A 71 23.38 4.71 31.33
N ASP A 72 23.12 6.01 31.15
CA ASP A 72 23.60 7.06 32.04
C ASP A 72 22.72 7.12 33.32
N GLU A 73 21.42 6.77 33.26
CA GLU A 73 20.56 6.70 34.47
C GLU A 73 21.05 5.63 35.46
N ASP A 74 21.43 4.44 34.99
CA ASP A 74 22.00 3.36 35.83
C ASP A 74 23.29 3.78 36.56
N ILE A 75 24.08 4.69 35.97
CA ILE A 75 25.33 5.20 36.56
C ILE A 75 25.06 6.38 37.51
N MET A 76 24.11 7.26 37.18
CA MET A 76 23.74 8.39 38.03
C MET A 76 23.05 7.95 39.33
N SER A 77 22.33 6.83 39.30
CA SER A 77 21.67 6.24 40.48
C SER A 77 22.65 5.72 41.55
N GLN A 78 23.91 5.44 41.21
CA GLN A 78 24.93 4.95 42.17
C GLN A 78 25.67 6.05 42.94
N ASN A 79 25.54 7.32 42.56
CA ASN A 79 26.22 8.45 43.24
C ASN A 79 25.32 9.18 44.25
N GLY A 80 24.23 8.54 44.68
CA GLY A 80 23.08 9.20 45.30
C GLY A 80 22.57 8.65 46.64
N ASP A 81 23.37 7.92 47.42
CA ASP A 81 23.08 7.77 48.86
C ASP A 81 24.34 7.60 49.72
N ASN A 82 24.48 8.45 50.73
CA ASN A 82 25.45 8.38 51.81
C ASN A 82 24.73 8.93 53.06
N GLY A 83 23.99 8.05 53.75
CA GLY A 83 23.00 8.45 54.76
C GLY A 83 22.64 7.35 55.77
N ASP A 84 23.61 6.95 56.60
CA ASP A 84 23.48 6.25 57.89
C ASP A 84 22.11 5.65 58.30
N SER A 85 22.03 4.31 58.46
CA SER A 85 22.00 3.68 59.80
C SER A 85 21.68 2.16 59.84
N ALA A 86 22.51 1.45 60.63
CA ALA A 86 22.18 0.33 61.52
C ALA A 86 21.95 -1.12 61.00
N ALA A 87 22.94 -1.96 61.37
CA ALA A 87 22.82 -3.31 61.95
C ALA A 87 22.49 -4.55 61.07
N HIS A 88 23.54 -5.32 60.75
CA HIS A 88 23.70 -6.64 61.39
C HIS A 88 25.18 -7.05 61.54
N ASP A 89 25.47 -7.76 62.63
CA ASP A 89 26.77 -8.32 63.03
C ASP A 89 27.10 -9.63 62.26
N GLY A 90 28.39 -10.02 62.07
CA GLY A 90 28.68 -11.31 61.42
C GLY A 90 30.04 -11.65 60.74
N ASN A 91 31.18 -11.09 61.15
CA ASN A 91 32.50 -11.77 61.17
C ASN A 91 33.24 -12.34 59.90
N LEU A 92 34.57 -12.06 59.85
CA LEU A 92 35.70 -12.89 59.36
C LEU A 92 36.32 -12.74 57.93
N SER A 93 37.47 -12.06 57.91
CA SER A 93 38.78 -12.40 57.28
C SER A 93 39.07 -12.40 55.75
N ASP A 94 39.92 -11.44 55.37
CA ASP A 94 41.28 -11.60 54.77
C ASP A 94 41.57 -11.30 53.28
N VAL A 95 42.83 -10.86 53.06
CA VAL A 95 43.64 -10.72 51.82
C VAL A 95 43.60 -9.40 51.02
N MET A 96 44.76 -8.72 51.07
CA MET A 96 45.28 -7.67 50.18
C MET A 96 46.24 -8.32 49.13
N SER A 97 46.66 -7.74 47.99
CA SER A 97 46.55 -6.40 47.38
C SER A 97 46.93 -6.50 45.88
N ASP A 98 47.31 -5.37 45.25
CA ASP A 98 48.12 -5.23 44.00
C ASP A 98 47.36 -5.44 42.67
N ASP A 99 46.99 -4.39 41.92
CA ASP A 99 47.77 -3.41 41.11
C ASP A 99 48.15 -3.92 39.69
N GLY A 100 48.30 -3.00 38.74
CA GLY A 100 48.80 -3.30 37.39
C GLY A 100 47.88 -2.89 36.25
N SER A 101 47.88 -1.59 35.91
CA SER A 101 47.12 -0.99 34.81
C SER A 101 47.20 -1.73 33.46
N SER A 102 46.11 -1.68 32.68
CA SER A 102 46.20 -1.44 31.23
C SER A 102 45.00 -0.63 30.75
N ARG A 103 45.31 0.56 30.22
CA ARG A 103 44.34 1.49 29.65
C ARG A 103 43.91 0.97 28.28
N ASP A 104 42.66 0.54 28.14
CA ASP A 104 42.03 0.49 26.83
C ASP A 104 41.10 1.70 26.69
N SER A 105 41.65 2.77 26.12
CA SER A 105 40.92 4.01 25.85
C SER A 105 40.00 3.83 24.65
N MET A 106 38.97 3.00 24.80
CA MET A 106 37.82 3.06 23.91
C MET A 106 37.28 4.50 23.94
N ASN A 107 37.17 5.12 22.76
CA ASN A 107 36.69 6.48 22.57
C ASN A 107 35.40 6.74 23.35
N ARG A 108 35.52 7.35 24.56
CA ARG A 108 34.39 8.00 25.20
C ARG A 108 34.03 9.21 24.34
N ILE A 109 33.02 9.03 23.49
CA ILE A 109 32.33 10.13 22.81
C ILE A 109 31.97 11.14 23.92
N PRO A 110 32.28 12.45 23.76
CA PRO A 110 32.07 13.41 24.83
C PRO A 110 30.63 13.39 25.33
N THR A 111 30.48 13.02 26.60
CA THR A 111 29.20 12.98 27.32
C THR A 111 28.68 14.40 27.47
N ASN A 112 27.87 14.86 26.50
CA ASN A 112 27.27 16.19 26.59
C ASN A 112 25.78 16.15 26.27
N THR A 113 25.00 16.16 27.36
CA THR A 113 23.55 16.35 27.47
C THR A 113 22.67 15.22 26.96
N GLY A 114 21.74 14.76 27.81
CA GLY A 114 20.58 13.94 27.44
C GLY A 114 19.52 14.70 26.63
N VAL A 115 19.96 15.65 25.80
CA VAL A 115 19.11 16.41 24.87
C VAL A 115 18.93 15.56 23.61
N MET A 116 17.69 15.50 23.12
CA MET A 116 17.37 14.79 21.89
C MET A 116 18.09 15.43 20.69
N PRO A 117 18.81 14.65 19.86
CA PRO A 117 19.39 15.13 18.62
C PRO A 117 18.33 15.83 17.75
N SER A 118 18.69 16.96 17.15
CA SER A 118 17.77 17.78 16.34
C SER A 118 17.09 17.00 15.22
N LEU A 119 17.75 15.97 14.67
CA LEU A 119 17.19 15.05 13.68
C LEU A 119 15.96 14.27 14.17
N PHE A 120 15.91 13.91 15.46
CA PHE A 120 14.80 13.18 16.07
C PHE A 120 13.78 14.11 16.74
N ALA A 121 14.19 15.33 17.11
CA ALA A 121 13.30 16.38 17.61
C ALA A 121 12.56 17.15 16.50
N ASP A 122 12.96 16.99 15.23
CA ASP A 122 12.28 17.60 14.09
C ASP A 122 10.92 16.93 13.81
N GLY A 123 9.87 17.71 13.56
CA GLY A 123 8.53 17.18 13.28
C GLY A 123 8.41 16.37 11.97
N GLY A 124 9.45 16.34 11.14
CA GLY A 124 9.63 15.39 10.05
C GLY A 124 9.86 13.95 10.53
N TRP A 125 10.49 13.75 11.70
CA TRP A 125 10.64 12.44 12.33
C TRP A 125 9.29 11.82 12.70
N ASP A 126 8.40 12.59 13.34
CA ASP A 126 7.04 12.15 13.66
C ASP A 126 6.24 11.82 12.39
N LYS A 127 6.34 12.66 11.36
CA LYS A 127 5.67 12.42 10.06
C LYS A 127 6.19 11.18 9.35
N LEU A 128 7.51 10.93 9.40
CA LEU A 128 8.13 9.74 8.82
C LEU A 128 7.60 8.47 9.51
N ASN A 129 7.52 8.48 10.84
CA ASN A 129 7.06 7.34 11.63
C ASN A 129 5.52 7.17 11.60
N THR A 130 4.75 8.24 11.37
CA THR A 130 3.28 8.19 11.26
C THR A 130 2.80 7.65 9.91
N THR A 131 2.77 6.32 9.79
CA THR A 131 2.31 5.65 8.57
C THR A 131 0.78 5.70 8.44
N ILE A 132 0.27 6.58 7.56
CA ILE A 132 -1.16 6.72 7.24
C ILE A 132 -1.66 5.62 6.28
N LEU A 133 -0.83 5.16 5.35
CA LEU A 133 -1.14 4.07 4.42
C LEU A 133 -0.14 2.93 4.66
N SER A 134 -0.46 2.02 5.57
CA SER A 134 0.37 0.85 5.82
C SER A 134 -0.04 -0.27 4.87
N THR A 135 0.87 -0.70 4.00
CA THR A 135 0.59 -1.68 2.93
C THR A 135 1.48 -2.91 3.04
N SER A 136 0.96 -4.10 2.79
CA SER A 136 1.78 -5.32 2.68
C SER A 136 1.22 -6.32 1.67
N ASN A 137 2.11 -6.89 0.86
CA ASN A 137 1.83 -7.92 -0.13
C ASN A 137 2.09 -9.31 0.49
N CYS A 138 1.17 -10.26 0.29
CA CYS A 138 1.46 -11.67 0.53
C CYS A 138 1.30 -12.49 -0.74
N GLY A 139 2.39 -12.65 -1.51
CA GLY A 139 2.39 -13.29 -2.84
C GLY A 139 2.22 -14.82 -2.85
N ASN A 140 1.65 -15.42 -1.80
CA ASN A 140 1.40 -16.86 -1.74
C ASN A 140 0.05 -17.18 -2.41
N PRO A 141 0.01 -17.92 -3.54
CA PRO A 141 -1.23 -18.21 -4.28
C PRO A 141 -2.29 -18.97 -3.45
N SER A 142 -1.84 -19.77 -2.47
CA SER A 142 -2.70 -20.56 -1.58
C SER A 142 -3.50 -19.71 -0.59
N LEU A 143 -3.13 -18.44 -0.38
CA LEU A 143 -3.88 -17.55 0.51
C LEU A 143 -5.07 -16.94 -0.23
N ARG A 144 -6.28 -17.06 0.36
CA ARG A 144 -7.49 -16.45 -0.20
C ARG A 144 -7.50 -14.94 0.00
N GLN A 145 -7.19 -14.49 1.22
CA GLN A 145 -7.20 -13.10 1.69
C GLN A 145 -6.08 -12.92 2.73
N PHE A 146 -5.59 -11.69 2.86
CA PHE A 146 -4.63 -11.26 3.88
C PHE A 146 -4.97 -9.82 4.27
N GLY A 147 -4.94 -9.49 5.56
CA GLY A 147 -5.27 -8.17 6.09
C GLY A 147 -4.78 -7.99 7.52
N PHE A 148 -4.65 -6.74 7.94
CA PHE A 148 -4.14 -6.35 9.26
C PHE A 148 -4.71 -4.98 9.65
N GLY A 149 -4.63 -4.62 10.94
CA GLY A 149 -5.11 -3.32 11.46
C GLY A 149 -4.27 -2.11 11.00
N PRO A 150 -4.78 -0.87 11.10
CA PRO A 150 -3.97 0.31 10.83
C PRO A 150 -2.85 0.47 11.88
N THR A 151 -1.70 1.00 11.46
CA THR A 151 -0.53 1.25 12.34
C THR A 151 -0.52 2.64 12.98
N SER A 152 -1.53 3.46 12.69
CA SER A 152 -1.73 4.80 13.25
C SER A 152 -3.23 5.02 13.50
N GLY A 153 -3.59 5.93 14.42
CA GLY A 153 -4.99 6.18 14.79
C GLY A 153 -5.86 6.60 13.59
N ASP A 154 -5.28 7.42 12.72
CA ASP A 154 -5.86 7.86 11.44
C ASP A 154 -5.34 7.04 10.24
N GLY A 155 -4.90 5.80 10.47
CA GLY A 155 -4.31 4.96 9.43
C GLY A 155 -5.32 4.12 8.63
N PHE A 156 -4.82 3.57 7.52
CA PHE A 156 -5.34 2.37 6.89
C PHE A 156 -4.31 1.23 7.00
N GLY A 157 -4.76 0.02 7.32
CA GLY A 157 -4.00 -1.22 7.15
C GLY A 157 -4.48 -1.93 5.89
N ILE A 158 -3.60 -2.16 4.92
CA ILE A 158 -3.94 -2.60 3.56
C ILE A 158 -3.13 -3.87 3.22
N GLY A 159 -3.76 -5.02 3.38
CA GLY A 159 -3.23 -6.30 2.90
C GLY A 159 -3.65 -6.55 1.46
N TYR A 160 -2.74 -7.02 0.61
CA TYR A 160 -3.08 -7.38 -0.77
C TYR A 160 -2.36 -8.63 -1.28
N ILE A 161 -2.99 -9.30 -2.24
CA ILE A 161 -2.49 -10.50 -2.92
C ILE A 161 -2.72 -10.31 -4.41
N ILE A 162 -1.65 -10.36 -5.20
CA ILE A 162 -1.70 -10.32 -6.66
C ILE A 162 -1.79 -11.77 -7.16
N LYS A 163 -2.76 -12.05 -8.03
CA LYS A 163 -3.01 -13.37 -8.63
C LYS A 163 -3.16 -13.25 -10.14
N ASP A 164 -3.13 -14.38 -10.82
CA ASP A 164 -3.47 -14.42 -12.25
C ASP A 164 -4.90 -13.92 -12.46
N GLY A 165 -5.04 -12.85 -13.25
CA GLY A 165 -6.33 -12.24 -13.59
C GLY A 165 -7.04 -11.47 -12.47
N SER A 166 -6.52 -11.40 -11.24
CA SER A 166 -7.20 -10.70 -10.12
C SER A 166 -6.24 -10.15 -9.06
N VAL A 167 -6.68 -9.14 -8.32
CA VAL A 167 -6.00 -8.64 -7.12
C VAL A 167 -6.99 -8.69 -5.96
N SER A 168 -6.64 -9.37 -4.88
CA SER A 168 -7.40 -9.35 -3.64
C SER A 168 -6.84 -8.25 -2.74
N ILE A 169 -7.71 -7.39 -2.22
CA ILE A 169 -7.35 -6.29 -1.31
C ILE A 169 -8.25 -6.36 -0.08
N CYS A 170 -7.64 -6.26 1.10
CA CYS A 170 -8.32 -6.10 2.37
C CYS A 170 -7.81 -4.80 3.01
N ALA A 171 -8.69 -3.82 3.20
CA ALA A 171 -8.39 -2.61 3.94
C ALA A 171 -9.12 -2.58 5.29
N SER A 172 -8.45 -2.07 6.32
CA SER A 172 -9.00 -1.79 7.63
C SER A 172 -8.71 -0.35 8.03
N SER A 173 -9.58 0.24 8.86
CA SER A 173 -9.32 1.49 9.57
C SER A 173 -10.19 1.56 10.83
N LYS A 174 -9.84 2.43 11.78
CA LYS A 174 -10.62 2.60 13.02
C LYS A 174 -11.68 3.69 12.92
N HIS A 175 -11.33 4.84 12.33
CA HIS A 175 -12.17 6.05 12.29
C HIS A 175 -12.29 6.64 10.88
N ARG A 176 -12.15 5.83 9.81
CA ARG A 176 -12.23 6.29 8.42
C ARG A 176 -13.24 5.52 7.57
N GLN A 177 -13.57 6.11 6.43
CA GLN A 177 -14.54 5.60 5.46
C GLN A 177 -13.93 4.45 4.63
N THR A 178 -13.65 3.31 5.26
CA THR A 178 -12.97 2.14 4.64
C THR A 178 -13.66 1.69 3.35
N LYS A 179 -15.01 1.63 3.34
CA LYS A 179 -15.78 1.26 2.14
C LYS A 179 -15.49 2.20 0.97
N ARG A 180 -15.69 3.51 1.16
CA ARG A 180 -15.40 4.55 0.15
C ARG A 180 -13.94 4.52 -0.35
N TYR A 181 -12.99 4.12 0.50
CA TYR A 181 -11.60 3.95 0.11
C TYR A 181 -11.39 2.73 -0.81
N ILE A 182 -12.04 1.60 -0.52
CA ILE A 182 -12.07 0.43 -1.42
C ILE A 182 -12.77 0.76 -2.75
N ASP A 183 -13.96 1.38 -2.71
CA ASP A 183 -14.72 1.79 -3.89
C ASP A 183 -13.88 2.71 -4.81
N ALA A 184 -13.04 3.57 -4.21
CA ALA A 184 -12.11 4.45 -4.91
C ALA A 184 -10.93 3.70 -5.57
N ILE A 185 -10.40 2.66 -4.91
CA ILE A 185 -9.35 1.79 -5.46
C ILE A 185 -9.89 0.97 -6.65
N GLU A 186 -11.10 0.41 -6.52
CA GLU A 186 -11.76 -0.32 -7.61
C GLU A 186 -11.97 0.58 -8.83
N SER A 187 -12.55 1.76 -8.61
CA SER A 187 -12.75 2.77 -9.65
C SER A 187 -11.44 3.16 -10.35
N TYR A 188 -10.35 3.33 -9.59
CA TYR A 188 -9.01 3.61 -10.13
C TYR A 188 -8.51 2.48 -11.03
N PHE A 189 -8.65 1.21 -10.62
CA PHE A 189 -8.22 0.06 -11.45
C PHE A 189 -9.05 -0.05 -12.74
N LEU A 190 -10.36 0.17 -12.65
CA LEU A 190 -11.25 0.17 -13.83
C LEU A 190 -10.89 1.30 -14.80
N GLU A 191 -10.61 2.49 -14.30
CA GLU A 191 -10.22 3.63 -15.15
C GLU A 191 -8.83 3.43 -15.77
N MET A 192 -7.84 2.95 -15.00
CA MET A 192 -6.53 2.61 -15.56
C MET A 192 -6.63 1.50 -16.62
N ARG A 193 -7.55 0.53 -16.47
CA ARG A 193 -7.83 -0.49 -17.51
C ARG A 193 -8.34 0.14 -18.80
N LYS A 194 -9.19 1.17 -18.74
CA LYS A 194 -9.66 1.93 -19.93
C LYS A 194 -8.49 2.68 -20.57
N VAL A 195 -7.73 3.45 -19.79
CA VAL A 195 -6.57 4.23 -20.23
C VAL A 195 -5.49 3.36 -20.90
N LEU A 196 -5.20 2.18 -20.33
CA LEU A 196 -4.27 1.20 -20.92
C LEU A 196 -4.81 0.60 -22.23
N ARG A 197 -6.11 0.25 -22.30
CA ARG A 197 -6.73 -0.23 -23.54
C ARG A 197 -6.74 0.82 -24.65
N GLN A 198 -6.99 2.09 -24.33
CA GLN A 198 -6.96 3.20 -25.30
C GLN A 198 -5.55 3.42 -25.88
N THR A 199 -4.51 3.31 -25.05
CA THR A 199 -3.12 3.46 -25.50
C THR A 199 -2.63 2.25 -26.29
N GLN A 200 -2.98 1.03 -25.88
CA GLN A 200 -2.64 -0.20 -26.63
C GLN A 200 -3.32 -0.27 -28.01
N ARG A 201 -4.60 0.09 -28.13
CA ARG A 201 -5.33 0.10 -29.43
C ARG A 201 -4.73 1.06 -30.48
N ARG A 202 -3.88 1.98 -30.05
CA ARG A 202 -3.19 2.98 -30.89
C ARG A 202 -1.77 2.55 -31.28
N GLY A 203 -1.27 1.43 -30.73
CA GLY A 203 -0.12 0.70 -31.25
C GLY A 203 -0.45 -0.01 -32.57
N THR A 204 0.45 0.11 -33.52
CA THR A 204 0.62 -0.64 -34.78
C THR A 204 -0.45 -1.68 -35.17
N ASN A 205 -1.01 -1.55 -36.38
CA ASN A 205 -1.99 -2.49 -36.96
C ASN A 205 -1.53 -3.97 -37.01
N THR A 206 -0.23 -4.25 -36.88
CA THR A 206 0.33 -5.60 -36.74
C THR A 206 -0.16 -6.33 -35.49
N ASP A 207 -0.35 -5.64 -34.37
CA ASP A 207 -0.74 -6.27 -33.11
C ASP A 207 -2.21 -6.71 -33.11
N LYS A 208 -3.06 -6.04 -33.90
CA LYS A 208 -4.47 -6.44 -34.12
C LYS A 208 -4.59 -7.75 -34.89
N LEU A 209 -3.65 -8.03 -35.78
CA LEU A 209 -3.54 -9.32 -36.48
C LEU A 209 -2.99 -10.38 -35.51
N ALA A 210 -1.99 -10.05 -34.69
CA ALA A 210 -1.43 -10.97 -33.71
C ALA A 210 -2.43 -11.36 -32.59
N SER A 211 -3.25 -10.42 -32.08
CA SER A 211 -4.25 -10.73 -31.06
C SER A 211 -5.37 -11.61 -31.61
N ARG A 212 -5.90 -11.27 -32.79
CA ARG A 212 -6.91 -12.09 -33.48
C ARG A 212 -6.39 -13.47 -33.87
N ALA A 213 -5.12 -13.58 -34.26
CA ALA A 213 -4.49 -14.87 -34.53
C ALA A 213 -4.39 -15.74 -33.27
N ARG A 214 -4.05 -15.16 -32.10
CA ARG A 214 -4.01 -15.88 -30.83
C ARG A 214 -5.40 -16.30 -30.33
N GLU A 215 -6.40 -15.43 -30.40
CA GLU A 215 -7.80 -15.78 -30.08
C GLU A 215 -8.32 -16.89 -31.01
N ALA A 216 -7.98 -16.83 -32.30
CA ALA A 216 -8.34 -17.86 -33.28
C ALA A 216 -7.59 -19.19 -33.02
N GLU A 217 -6.31 -19.18 -32.65
CA GLU A 217 -5.60 -20.39 -32.25
C GLU A 217 -6.18 -20.99 -30.97
N GLU A 218 -6.55 -20.19 -29.97
CA GLU A 218 -7.13 -20.68 -28.73
C GLU A 218 -8.50 -21.32 -28.96
N MET A 219 -9.36 -20.70 -29.80
CA MET A 219 -10.62 -21.32 -30.24
C MET A 219 -10.39 -22.59 -31.05
N LYS A 220 -9.39 -22.61 -31.94
CA LYS A 220 -9.07 -23.79 -32.78
C LYS A 220 -8.45 -24.94 -31.98
N ALA A 221 -7.69 -24.63 -30.92
CA ALA A 221 -7.18 -25.60 -29.96
C ALA A 221 -8.31 -26.21 -29.11
N LYS A 222 -9.29 -25.39 -28.71
CA LYS A 222 -10.52 -25.84 -28.03
C LYS A 222 -11.44 -26.66 -28.95
N ALA A 223 -11.43 -26.42 -30.26
CA ALA A 223 -12.25 -27.12 -31.25
C ALA A 223 -11.64 -28.43 -31.81
N ARG A 224 -10.42 -28.83 -31.41
CA ARG A 224 -9.75 -30.02 -31.95
C ARG A 224 -10.27 -31.33 -31.28
N PRO A 225 -10.91 -32.26 -32.01
CA PRO A 225 -11.43 -33.49 -31.41
C PRO A 225 -10.30 -34.43 -30.95
N LYS A 226 -10.37 -34.88 -29.69
CA LYS A 226 -9.37 -35.79 -29.07
C LYS A 226 -9.58 -37.26 -29.44
N ASN A 227 -9.50 -37.61 -30.72
CA ASN A 227 -9.59 -39.02 -31.17
C ASN A 227 -8.27 -39.53 -31.78
N ALA A 228 -7.35 -39.96 -30.90
CA ALA A 228 -6.31 -40.95 -31.20
C ALA A 228 -5.69 -41.47 -29.90
N ARG A 229 -6.24 -42.55 -29.32
CA ARG A 229 -5.51 -43.34 -28.32
C ARG A 229 -5.68 -44.83 -28.57
N LEU A 230 -4.54 -45.51 -28.65
CA LEU A 230 -4.40 -46.92 -28.98
C LEU A 230 -5.00 -47.82 -27.87
N LYS A 231 -5.53 -48.99 -28.24
CA LYS A 231 -6.14 -49.94 -27.28
C LYS A 231 -5.07 -50.65 -26.43
N SER A 232 -5.25 -50.65 -25.10
CA SER A 232 -4.74 -51.71 -24.21
C SER A 232 -5.72 -51.92 -23.04
N ARG A 233 -5.77 -53.13 -22.49
CA ARG A 233 -6.90 -53.68 -21.71
C ARG A 233 -6.74 -53.41 -20.19
N GLY A 234 -7.84 -53.18 -19.47
CA GLY A 234 -7.83 -53.11 -18.00
C GLY A 234 -9.17 -52.72 -17.33
N ILE A 235 -9.93 -53.73 -16.91
CA ILE A 235 -10.91 -53.86 -15.79
C ILE A 235 -11.71 -52.61 -15.29
N LEU A 236 -13.04 -52.78 -15.15
CA LEU A 236 -13.99 -51.85 -14.50
C LEU A 236 -13.91 -51.87 -12.96
N VAL A 237 -14.15 -50.71 -12.33
CA VAL A 237 -14.91 -50.56 -11.06
C VAL A 237 -15.85 -49.34 -11.17
N ASP A 238 -17.00 -49.42 -10.51
CA ASP A 238 -18.16 -48.51 -10.56
C ASP A 238 -18.00 -47.22 -9.72
N GLY A 239 -18.81 -46.18 -9.98
CA GLY A 239 -18.77 -44.90 -9.25
C GLY A 239 -19.53 -43.72 -9.87
N THR A 240 -20.86 -43.71 -9.72
CA THR A 240 -21.78 -42.55 -9.61
C THR A 240 -21.67 -41.31 -10.55
N ARG A 241 -22.82 -40.96 -11.17
CA ARG A 241 -23.07 -39.71 -11.93
C ARG A 241 -23.67 -38.60 -11.07
N THR A 242 -23.35 -37.33 -11.35
CA THR A 242 -24.29 -36.17 -11.43
C THR A 242 -23.55 -34.93 -12.03
N PRO A 243 -24.23 -33.87 -12.50
CA PRO A 243 -23.78 -33.15 -13.71
C PRO A 243 -23.18 -31.75 -13.48
N ALA A 244 -22.56 -31.22 -14.53
CA ALA A 244 -22.02 -29.86 -14.57
C ALA A 244 -23.11 -28.80 -14.82
N PRO A 245 -23.00 -27.60 -14.23
CA PRO A 245 -23.75 -26.43 -14.66
C PRO A 245 -23.05 -25.74 -15.84
N GLU A 246 -23.86 -25.61 -16.89
CA GLU A 246 -23.92 -24.62 -17.96
C GLU A 246 -22.91 -23.44 -17.97
N SER A 247 -22.39 -23.18 -19.16
CA SER A 247 -21.58 -22.01 -19.47
C SER A 247 -22.44 -20.74 -19.58
N GLU A 248 -22.37 -19.87 -18.59
CA GLU A 248 -22.96 -18.53 -18.67
C GLU A 248 -22.29 -17.71 -19.79
N GLN A 249 -23.10 -17.28 -20.75
CA GLN A 249 -22.72 -16.26 -21.72
C GLN A 249 -22.78 -14.89 -21.02
N VAL A 250 -21.63 -14.32 -20.68
CA VAL A 250 -21.58 -12.93 -20.20
C VAL A 250 -21.88 -12.02 -21.38
N SER A 251 -23.10 -11.48 -21.43
CA SER A 251 -23.53 -10.47 -22.39
C SER A 251 -22.82 -9.14 -22.13
N ASP A 252 -22.31 -8.51 -23.19
CA ASP A 252 -21.86 -7.11 -23.13
C ASP A 252 -23.07 -6.19 -22.89
N ASP A 253 -23.23 -5.71 -21.65
CA ASP A 253 -24.17 -4.64 -21.29
C ASP A 253 -23.40 -3.32 -21.05
N ASP A 254 -22.97 -2.69 -22.14
CA ASP A 254 -22.52 -1.28 -22.15
C ASP A 254 -23.77 -0.37 -22.01
N GLY A 255 -24.41 -0.42 -20.83
CA GLY A 255 -25.78 0.04 -20.58
C GLY A 255 -25.95 1.08 -19.46
N LEU A 256 -25.49 2.32 -19.69
CA LEU A 256 -26.05 3.57 -19.13
C LEU A 256 -26.52 3.63 -17.65
N GLY A 257 -25.75 4.33 -16.80
CA GLY A 257 -26.35 5.22 -15.79
C GLY A 257 -25.97 4.97 -14.32
N GLY A 258 -24.82 5.50 -13.90
CA GLY A 258 -24.49 5.66 -12.48
C GLY A 258 -23.37 6.66 -12.29
N TYR A 259 -23.67 7.84 -11.72
CA TYR A 259 -22.66 8.84 -11.39
C TYR A 259 -21.77 8.31 -10.26
N GLY A 260 -20.52 7.97 -10.58
CA GLY A 260 -19.52 7.56 -9.61
C GLY A 260 -19.02 8.73 -8.77
N PHE A 261 -18.33 8.42 -7.67
CA PHE A 261 -17.67 9.41 -6.80
C PHE A 261 -16.74 10.37 -7.57
N PHE A 262 -16.23 9.94 -8.73
CA PHE A 262 -15.32 10.70 -9.60
C PHE A 262 -16.05 11.57 -10.62
N ASP A 263 -17.25 11.19 -11.08
CA ASP A 263 -18.06 12.00 -11.99
C ASP A 263 -18.58 13.26 -11.30
N ALA A 264 -18.80 13.21 -9.98
CA ALA A 264 -19.18 14.38 -9.18
C ALA A 264 -18.14 15.51 -9.23
N GLY A 265 -16.85 15.19 -9.38
CA GLY A 265 -15.79 16.19 -9.56
C GLY A 265 -15.87 16.86 -10.93
N MET A 266 -16.09 16.07 -11.99
CA MET A 266 -16.28 16.59 -13.35
C MET A 266 -17.56 17.43 -13.46
N LEU A 267 -18.65 17.00 -12.84
CA LEU A 267 -19.91 17.75 -12.77
C LEU A 267 -19.73 19.11 -12.07
N LEU A 268 -19.04 19.14 -10.93
CA LEU A 268 -18.76 20.39 -10.20
C LEU A 268 -17.90 21.36 -11.02
N GLN A 269 -16.98 20.83 -11.84
CA GLN A 269 -16.13 21.64 -12.71
C GLN A 269 -16.85 22.13 -13.97
N ALA A 270 -17.74 21.32 -14.55
CA ALA A 270 -18.64 21.74 -15.63
C ALA A 270 -19.61 22.84 -15.18
N LEU A 271 -20.24 22.69 -14.01
CA LEU A 271 -21.12 23.71 -13.42
C LEU A 271 -20.38 25.04 -13.14
N LYS A 272 -19.09 24.98 -12.78
CA LYS A 272 -18.23 26.18 -12.67
C LYS A 272 -17.88 26.81 -14.02
N GLN A 273 -17.83 26.03 -15.11
CA GLN A 273 -17.63 26.56 -16.45
C GLN A 273 -18.90 27.22 -16.99
N GLU A 274 -20.09 26.65 -16.74
CA GLU A 274 -21.38 27.28 -17.08
C GLU A 274 -21.59 28.63 -16.38
N GLN A 275 -21.14 28.78 -15.13
CA GLN A 275 -21.21 30.07 -14.41
C GLN A 275 -20.36 31.19 -15.03
N ASN A 276 -19.39 30.87 -15.89
CA ASN A 276 -18.50 31.83 -16.56
C ASN A 276 -18.80 32.01 -18.06
N GLY A 277 -19.84 31.37 -18.61
CA GLY A 277 -20.11 31.32 -20.05
C GLY A 277 -21.51 31.82 -20.44
N ASN A 278 -21.59 32.91 -21.22
CA ASN A 278 -22.85 33.54 -21.63
C ASN A 278 -23.42 32.92 -22.93
N ILE A 279 -24.34 31.95 -22.82
CA ILE A 279 -25.06 31.36 -23.99
C ILE A 279 -26.58 31.26 -23.72
N LYS A 280 -27.39 31.54 -24.74
CA LYS A 280 -28.86 31.67 -24.68
C LYS A 280 -29.59 30.32 -24.49
N PRO A 281 -30.73 30.28 -23.80
CA PRO A 281 -31.46 29.04 -23.51
C PRO A 281 -32.27 28.53 -24.73
N SER A 282 -32.13 27.24 -25.05
CA SER A 282 -33.07 26.54 -25.94
C SER A 282 -34.13 25.78 -25.12
N GLN A 283 -35.38 25.88 -25.57
CA GLN A 283 -36.54 25.38 -24.82
C GLN A 283 -36.65 23.86 -24.86
N LYS A 284 -36.51 23.20 -23.70
CA LYS A 284 -37.21 21.93 -23.37
C LYS A 284 -37.21 21.61 -21.87
N ALA A 285 -37.64 22.58 -21.05
CA ALA A 285 -37.90 22.36 -19.64
C ALA A 285 -39.23 21.60 -19.45
N ALA A 286 -39.16 20.27 -19.31
CA ALA A 286 -40.32 19.43 -19.02
C ALA A 286 -40.17 18.71 -17.67
N ALA A 287 -40.82 19.29 -16.66
CA ALA A 287 -41.37 18.66 -15.45
C ALA A 287 -40.45 18.02 -14.36
N ARG A 288 -40.44 18.71 -13.20
CA ARG A 288 -40.55 18.16 -11.81
C ARG A 288 -39.29 17.42 -11.23
N ASN A 289 -38.93 17.56 -9.95
CA ASN A 289 -39.47 18.36 -8.85
C ASN A 289 -38.47 18.55 -7.68
N LYS A 290 -38.49 19.73 -7.04
CA LYS A 290 -38.16 20.01 -5.62
C LYS A 290 -36.75 19.65 -5.08
N VAL A 291 -35.81 20.56 -5.26
CA VAL A 291 -34.67 20.76 -4.32
C VAL A 291 -35.17 21.54 -3.10
N GLY A 292 -34.70 21.17 -1.89
CA GLY A 292 -34.89 21.97 -0.67
C GLY A 292 -35.70 21.30 0.44
N LYS A 293 -35.02 20.52 1.30
CA LYS A 293 -35.42 20.33 2.70
C LYS A 293 -34.18 20.48 3.59
N LYS A 294 -34.28 21.36 4.60
CA LYS A 294 -33.34 21.37 5.73
C LYS A 294 -33.53 20.06 6.50
N LEU A 295 -32.44 19.37 6.81
CA LEU A 295 -32.43 18.34 7.84
C LEU A 295 -32.37 19.04 9.20
N GLN A 296 -33.40 18.85 10.03
CA GLN A 296 -33.29 19.11 11.46
C GLN A 296 -32.55 17.94 12.09
N LEU A 297 -31.48 18.24 12.82
CA LEU A 297 -30.87 17.32 13.75
C LEU A 297 -31.66 17.40 15.07
N MET A 298 -32.24 16.27 15.48
CA MET A 298 -32.67 16.04 16.85
C MET A 298 -32.20 14.64 17.25
N ASP A 299 -31.32 14.63 18.25
CA ASP A 299 -31.09 13.62 19.28
C ASP A 299 -31.27 12.14 18.92
N TYR A 300 -30.13 11.44 18.75
CA TYR A 300 -29.77 10.19 19.45
C TYR A 300 -28.25 9.99 19.44
#